data_AF-A0A453B752-F1
#
_entry.id   AF-A0A453B752-F1
#
_cell.length_a   1.000
_cell.length_b   1.000
_cell.length_c   1.000
_cell.angle_alpha   90.00
_cell.angle_beta   90.00
_cell.angle_gamma   90.00
#
_symmetry.space_group_name_H-M   'P 1'
#
loop_
_entity.id
_entity.type
_entity.pdbx_description
1 polymer ?
#
loop_
_entity_poly.entity_id
_entity_poly.type
_entity_poly.pdbx_seq_one_letter_code
_entity_poly.pdbx_strand_id
1 'polypeptide(L)'
;MSAATATLRPTEPFPLPSGLSLARRLKLLLSFSRADLSVSPVDEWQLKSALLAFLRNPPLSLSLLQDSDLSVSRLPDLQKRRRDDPVASGILYVRDLSFLRPGNRTGDNEAEKMTPEQEEKKYSQWRSSLVEKLDGIDLNLKGVMYRMSVEIPASDDFTAMKKSWEDFYASELFSASMGWFLYWLFLV
;
A
#
# COMPACT_ATOMS: atom_id res chain seq x y z
N MET A 1 3.36 11.43 30.91
CA MET A 1 3.29 11.27 29.44
C MET A 1 1.85 11.53 29.04
N SER A 2 1.62 12.61 28.29
CA SER A 2 0.30 13.27 28.17
C SER A 2 -0.73 12.43 27.40
N ALA A 3 -1.99 12.53 27.82
CA ALA A 3 -3.20 11.86 27.32
C ALA A 3 -3.61 12.28 25.88
N ALA A 4 -2.64 12.51 24.99
CA ALA A 4 -2.84 12.99 23.63
C ALA A 4 -2.86 11.86 22.57
N THR A 5 -2.88 10.59 22.98
CA THR A 5 -3.17 9.44 22.10
C THR A 5 -4.67 9.20 21.94
N ALA A 6 -5.50 10.24 22.14
CA ALA A 6 -6.92 10.21 21.83
C ALA A 6 -7.07 10.06 20.30
N THR A 7 -7.37 8.83 19.87
CA THR A 7 -8.13 8.47 18.65
C THR A 7 -7.84 9.35 17.42
N LEU A 8 -6.59 9.34 16.96
CA LEU A 8 -6.23 9.97 15.68
C LEU A 8 -7.00 9.30 14.55
N ARG A 9 -7.76 10.09 13.80
CA ARG A 9 -8.53 9.59 12.67
C ARG A 9 -7.61 9.27 11.49
N PRO A 10 -7.88 8.20 10.73
CA PRO A 10 -7.00 7.74 9.65
C PRO A 10 -6.76 8.78 8.55
N THR A 11 -7.71 9.69 8.37
CA THR A 11 -7.72 10.67 7.28
C THR A 11 -7.44 12.11 7.75
N GLU A 12 -7.23 12.35 9.05
CA GLU A 12 -6.96 13.69 9.58
C GLU A 12 -5.44 13.91 9.78
N PRO A 13 -4.89 15.06 9.33
CA PRO A 13 -3.49 15.37 9.55
C PRO A 13 -3.20 15.56 11.04
N PHE A 14 -2.12 14.95 11.54
CA PHE A 14 -1.65 15.14 12.90
C PHE A 14 -0.78 16.40 13.02
N PRO A 15 -1.18 17.42 13.79
CA PRO A 15 -0.41 18.64 13.92
C PRO A 15 0.87 18.42 14.74
N LEU A 16 1.99 18.94 14.26
CA LEU A 16 3.27 18.96 14.95
C LEU A 16 3.48 20.34 15.62
N PRO A 17 4.26 20.40 16.73
CA PRO A 17 4.57 21.67 17.40
C PRO A 17 5.25 22.71 16.51
N SER A 18 5.89 22.29 15.42
CA SER A 18 6.56 23.15 14.44
C SER A 18 5.61 23.88 13.48
N GLY A 19 4.28 23.72 13.63
CA GLY A 19 3.28 24.23 12.69
C GLY A 19 3.14 23.40 11.41
N LEU A 20 3.88 22.30 11.30
CA LEU A 20 3.72 21.29 10.25
C LEU A 20 2.63 20.29 10.63
N SER A 21 2.13 19.53 9.67
CA SER A 21 1.21 18.42 9.93
C SER A 21 1.64 17.15 9.22
N LEU A 22 1.45 16.01 9.89
CA LEU A 22 1.67 14.69 9.34
C LEU A 22 0.37 14.18 8.75
N ALA A 23 0.29 14.14 7.43
CA ALA A 23 -0.81 13.49 6.72
C ALA A 23 -0.47 12.01 6.48
N ARG A 24 -1.44 11.12 6.70
CA ARG A 24 -1.33 9.71 6.33
C ARG A 24 -1.29 9.61 4.80
N ARG A 25 -0.45 8.71 4.30
CA ARG A 25 -0.33 8.38 2.87
C ARG A 25 -0.37 6.87 2.71
N LEU A 26 -0.80 6.41 1.55
CA LEU A 26 -0.64 5.02 1.14
C LEU A 26 0.55 4.94 0.17
N LYS A 27 1.53 4.09 0.46
CA LYS A 27 2.59 3.71 -0.47
C LYS A 27 2.26 2.37 -1.12
N LEU A 28 2.33 2.30 -2.44
CA LEU A 28 2.23 1.07 -3.20
C LEU A 28 3.54 0.84 -3.96
N LEU A 29 4.02 -0.41 -3.93
CA LEU A 29 5.13 -0.89 -4.74
C LEU A 29 4.57 -1.49 -6.01
N LEU A 30 5.09 -1.05 -7.15
CA LEU A 30 4.67 -1.50 -8.47
C LEU A 30 5.81 -2.29 -9.11
N SER A 31 5.48 -3.43 -9.71
CA SER A 31 6.42 -4.20 -10.52
C SER A 31 5.81 -4.43 -11.88
N PHE A 32 6.62 -4.32 -12.94
CA PHE A 32 6.16 -4.48 -14.32
C PHE A 32 6.94 -5.60 -14.96
N SER A 33 6.27 -6.71 -15.29
CA SER A 33 6.82 -7.81 -16.10
C SER A 33 6.32 -7.70 -17.54
N ARG A 34 6.98 -8.36 -18.49
CA ARG A 34 6.51 -8.37 -19.88
C ARG A 34 5.44 -9.44 -20.04
N ALA A 35 4.30 -9.06 -20.59
CA ALA A 35 3.24 -10.01 -20.95
C ALA A 35 3.49 -10.61 -22.34
N ASP A 36 4.18 -9.89 -23.22
CA ASP A 36 4.52 -10.31 -24.59
C ASP A 36 5.97 -10.83 -24.73
N LEU A 37 6.32 -11.27 -25.95
CA LEU A 37 7.66 -11.75 -26.31
C LEU A 37 8.59 -10.61 -26.77
N SER A 38 8.20 -9.34 -26.59
CA SER A 38 8.97 -8.21 -27.08
C SER A 38 10.28 -8.05 -26.30
N VAL A 39 11.37 -7.68 -26.98
CA VAL A 39 12.68 -7.37 -26.38
C VAL A 39 12.94 -5.86 -26.29
N SER A 40 11.93 -5.03 -26.59
CA SER A 40 12.09 -3.57 -26.64
C SER A 40 12.48 -2.98 -25.27
N PRO A 41 13.38 -1.98 -25.26
CA PRO A 41 13.73 -1.29 -24.02
C PRO A 41 12.48 -0.64 -23.39
N VAL A 42 12.44 -0.61 -22.07
CA VAL A 42 11.35 0.06 -21.33
C VAL A 42 11.54 1.57 -21.45
N ASP A 43 10.54 2.26 -22.01
CA ASP A 43 10.45 3.71 -21.98
C ASP A 43 9.79 4.13 -20.65
N GLU A 44 10.62 4.57 -19.69
CA GLU A 44 10.18 4.96 -18.34
C GLU A 44 9.20 6.13 -18.37
N TRP A 45 9.45 7.13 -19.22
CA TRP A 45 8.62 8.32 -19.31
C TRP A 45 7.25 7.97 -19.88
N GLN A 46 7.21 7.15 -20.92
CA GLN A 46 5.97 6.71 -21.52
C GLN A 46 5.16 5.80 -20.57
N LEU A 47 5.82 4.85 -19.89
CA LEU A 47 5.19 3.99 -18.90
C LEU A 47 4.59 4.81 -17.75
N LYS A 48 5.36 5.77 -17.23
CA LYS A 48 4.89 6.70 -16.19
C LYS A 48 3.69 7.51 -16.68
N SER A 49 3.75 8.09 -17.88
CA SER A 49 2.69 8.95 -18.42
C SER A 49 1.40 8.17 -18.66
N ALA A 50 1.49 6.96 -19.23
CA ALA A 50 0.34 6.11 -19.46
C ALA A 50 -0.29 5.63 -18.14
N LEU A 51 0.54 5.26 -17.16
CA LEU A 51 0.04 4.85 -15.85
C LEU A 51 -0.64 6.01 -15.12
N LEU A 52 -0.08 7.23 -15.15
CA LEU A 52 -0.73 8.42 -14.59
C LEU A 52 -2.09 8.69 -15.25
N ALA A 53 -2.15 8.58 -16.59
CA ALA A 53 -3.40 8.74 -17.32
C ALA A 53 -4.42 7.67 -16.90
N PHE A 54 -4.01 6.41 -16.75
CA PHE A 54 -4.89 5.33 -16.28
C PHE A 54 -5.40 5.59 -14.85
N LEU A 55 -4.52 5.96 -13.91
CA LEU A 55 -4.87 6.18 -12.50
C LEU A 55 -5.83 7.37 -12.29
N ARG A 56 -5.67 8.44 -13.09
CA ARG A 56 -6.51 9.64 -13.02
C ARG A 56 -7.91 9.41 -13.59
N ASN A 57 -8.04 8.55 -14.59
CA ASN A 57 -9.31 8.29 -15.26
C ASN A 57 -10.13 7.18 -14.56
N PRO A 58 -11.44 7.08 -14.83
CA PRO A 58 -12.25 5.96 -14.37
C PRO A 58 -11.63 4.63 -14.85
N PRO A 59 -11.60 3.57 -14.03
CA PRO A 59 -12.44 3.34 -12.84
C PRO A 59 -11.81 3.73 -11.48
N LEU A 60 -10.60 4.29 -11.46
CA LEU A 60 -9.87 4.58 -10.22
C LEU A 60 -10.04 6.02 -9.73
N SER A 61 -10.23 6.97 -10.66
CA SER A 61 -10.57 8.36 -10.38
C SER A 61 -9.67 9.05 -9.34
N LEU A 62 -8.36 8.75 -9.36
CA LEU A 62 -7.36 9.40 -8.50
C LEU A 62 -6.93 10.75 -9.09
N SER A 63 -7.90 11.64 -9.35
CA SER A 63 -7.69 12.88 -10.11
C SER A 63 -6.68 13.86 -9.49
N LEU A 64 -6.47 13.78 -8.18
CA LEU A 64 -5.55 14.65 -7.43
C LEU A 64 -4.10 14.13 -7.38
N LEU A 65 -3.82 13.02 -8.05
CA LEU A 65 -2.48 12.45 -8.12
C LEU A 65 -1.54 13.39 -8.89
N GLN A 66 -0.43 13.79 -8.26
CA GLN A 66 0.60 14.61 -8.91
C GLN A 66 1.62 13.73 -9.65
N ASP A 67 2.33 14.31 -10.62
CA ASP A 67 3.36 13.56 -11.36
C ASP A 67 4.52 13.12 -10.45
N SER A 68 4.76 13.82 -9.34
CA SER A 68 5.75 13.46 -8.32
C SER A 68 5.31 12.29 -7.43
N ASP A 69 4.03 11.94 -7.43
CA ASP A 69 3.50 10.84 -6.63
C ASP A 69 3.75 9.47 -7.26
N LEU A 70 4.12 9.44 -8.55
CA LEU A 70 4.52 8.25 -9.26
C LEU A 70 5.99 8.33 -9.67
N SER A 71 6.76 7.35 -9.25
CA SER A 71 8.11 7.08 -9.76
C SER A 71 8.11 5.73 -10.46
N VAL A 72 8.78 5.65 -11.60
CA VAL A 72 8.98 4.41 -12.36
C VAL A 72 10.42 4.42 -12.84
N SER A 73 11.09 3.29 -12.68
CA SER A 73 12.49 3.10 -13.09
C SER A 73 12.66 1.72 -13.71
N ARG A 74 13.43 1.63 -14.79
CA ARG A 74 13.82 0.35 -15.37
C ARG A 74 14.75 -0.38 -14.40
N LEU A 75 14.65 -1.70 -14.40
CA LEU A 75 15.56 -2.53 -13.64
C LEU A 75 16.82 -2.85 -14.47
N PRO A 76 17.99 -2.99 -13.83
CA PRO A 76 19.22 -3.36 -14.52
C PRO A 76 19.16 -4.82 -15.01
N ASP A 77 20.09 -5.15 -15.92
CA ASP A 77 20.34 -6.51 -16.42
C ASP A 77 19.12 -7.20 -17.06
N LEU A 78 18.37 -6.49 -17.91
CA LEU A 78 17.19 -7.04 -18.60
C LEU A 78 17.44 -8.36 -19.36
N GLN A 79 18.67 -8.57 -19.85
CA GLN A 79 19.04 -9.78 -20.60
C GLN A 79 19.26 -11.02 -19.72
N LYS A 80 19.50 -10.86 -18.42
CA LYS A 80 19.70 -11.97 -17.47
C LYS A 80 18.42 -12.38 -16.76
N ARG A 81 17.33 -11.62 -16.98
CA ARG A 81 16.05 -11.80 -16.32
C ARG A 81 15.24 -12.90 -16.99
N ARG A 82 14.54 -13.68 -16.18
CA ARG A 82 13.53 -14.62 -16.66
C ARG A 82 12.35 -13.85 -17.23
N ARG A 83 11.52 -14.52 -18.03
CA ARG A 83 10.33 -13.92 -18.66
C ARG A 83 9.40 -13.26 -17.64
N ASP A 84 9.18 -13.93 -16.52
CA ASP A 84 8.24 -13.49 -15.49
C ASP A 84 8.88 -12.49 -14.51
N ASP A 85 10.19 -12.26 -14.60
CA ASP A 85 10.87 -11.30 -13.74
C ASP A 85 10.47 -9.87 -14.15
N PRO A 86 10.34 -8.95 -13.18
CA PRO A 86 10.03 -7.58 -13.49
C PRO A 86 11.16 -6.93 -14.27
N VAL A 87 10.81 -6.14 -15.28
CA VAL A 87 11.71 -5.34 -16.12
C VAL A 87 11.74 -3.87 -15.69
N ALA A 88 10.74 -3.42 -14.93
CA ALA A 88 10.71 -2.11 -14.29
C ALA A 88 10.04 -2.21 -12.92
N SER A 89 10.33 -1.24 -12.07
CA SER A 89 9.72 -1.07 -10.76
C SER A 89 9.21 0.35 -10.60
N GLY A 90 8.23 0.56 -9.73
CA GLY A 90 7.73 1.88 -9.42
C GLY A 90 7.23 2.01 -7.98
N ILE A 91 7.04 3.26 -7.57
CA ILE A 91 6.42 3.60 -6.30
C ILE A 91 5.31 4.60 -6.57
N LEU A 92 4.12 4.29 -6.07
CA LEU A 92 2.96 5.16 -6.12
C LEU A 92 2.60 5.63 -4.70
N TYR A 93 2.41 6.94 -4.55
CA TYR A 93 1.95 7.56 -3.32
C TYR A 93 0.52 8.10 -3.49
N VAL A 94 -0.43 7.59 -2.71
CA VAL A 94 -1.76 8.19 -2.61
C VAL A 94 -1.79 9.03 -1.34
N ARG A 95 -1.76 10.35 -1.51
CA ARG A 95 -1.73 11.33 -0.39
C ARG A 95 -3.10 11.89 -0.06
N ASP A 96 -3.92 12.13 -1.08
CA ASP A 96 -5.28 12.57 -0.84
C ASP A 96 -6.14 11.36 -0.43
N LEU A 97 -6.60 11.39 0.81
CA LEU A 97 -7.53 10.41 1.39
C LEU A 97 -8.83 11.10 1.83
N SER A 98 -9.02 12.37 1.48
CA SER A 98 -10.17 13.17 1.93
C SER A 98 -11.50 12.61 1.43
N PHE A 99 -11.52 11.96 0.27
CA PHE A 99 -12.71 11.29 -0.27
C PHE A 99 -13.21 10.11 0.59
N LEU A 100 -12.39 9.60 1.52
CA LEU A 100 -12.81 8.58 2.46
C LEU A 100 -13.55 9.16 3.67
N ARG A 101 -13.49 10.47 3.91
CA ARG A 101 -14.13 11.10 5.06
C ARG A 101 -15.67 11.00 4.99
N PRO A 102 -16.36 10.77 6.11
CA PRO A 102 -17.80 10.92 6.19
C PRO A 102 -18.15 12.41 6.05
N GLY A 103 -18.78 12.81 4.94
CA GLY A 103 -19.18 14.22 4.71
C GLY A 103 -19.11 14.69 3.26
N ASN A 104 -18.35 14.01 2.39
CA ASN A 104 -18.20 14.41 0.98
C ASN A 104 -19.33 13.93 0.05
N ARG A 105 -20.46 13.44 0.59
CA ARG A 105 -21.65 13.10 -0.21
C ARG A 105 -22.75 14.11 0.11
N THR A 106 -23.00 14.98 -0.86
CA THR A 106 -24.08 15.97 -0.89
C THR A 106 -25.41 15.36 -0.49
N GLY A 107 -26.06 15.95 0.52
CA GLY A 107 -27.48 15.75 0.82
C GLY A 107 -27.77 14.90 2.06
N ASP A 108 -28.19 15.59 3.11
CA ASP A 108 -29.18 15.18 4.12
C ASP A 108 -28.97 13.88 4.90
N ASN A 109 -28.39 14.04 6.08
CA ASN A 109 -28.96 13.74 7.41
C ASN A 109 -27.77 13.63 8.35
N GLU A 110 -27.87 14.30 9.51
CA GLU A 110 -27.06 14.09 10.73
C GLU A 110 -26.10 12.91 10.56
N ALA A 111 -24.92 13.19 9.98
CA ALA A 111 -23.99 12.16 9.61
C ALA A 111 -23.51 11.58 10.92
N GLU A 112 -24.08 10.42 11.29
CA GLU A 112 -23.66 9.64 12.45
C GLU A 112 -22.13 9.61 12.38
N LYS A 113 -21.51 10.35 13.31
CA LYS A 113 -20.09 10.64 13.28
C LYS A 113 -19.40 9.29 13.37
N MET A 114 -18.90 8.77 12.23
CA MET A 114 -18.32 7.43 12.19
C MET A 114 -17.30 7.30 13.31
N THR A 115 -17.34 6.16 13.99
CA THR A 115 -16.34 5.89 15.03
C THR A 115 -14.96 5.71 14.34
N PRO A 116 -13.85 5.99 15.04
CA PRO A 116 -12.51 5.80 14.48
C PRO A 116 -12.29 4.39 13.90
N GLU A 117 -12.89 3.38 14.51
CA GLU A 117 -12.79 1.98 14.07
C GLU A 117 -13.51 1.74 12.74
N GLN A 118 -14.67 2.38 12.53
CA GLN A 118 -15.41 2.31 11.26
C GLN A 118 -14.63 2.98 10.13
N GLU A 119 -13.98 4.12 10.40
CA GLU A 119 -13.12 4.81 9.43
C GLU A 119 -11.91 3.96 9.05
N GLU A 120 -11.24 3.33 10.02
CA GLU A 120 -10.08 2.44 9.75
C GLU A 120 -10.51 1.20 8.95
N LYS A 121 -11.70 0.64 9.22
CA LYS A 121 -12.26 -0.46 8.42
C LYS A 121 -12.56 -0.03 6.99
N LYS A 122 -13.16 1.14 6.80
CA LYS A 122 -13.44 1.71 5.47
C LYS A 122 -12.15 1.98 4.69
N TYR A 123 -11.14 2.56 5.36
CA TYR A 123 -9.80 2.75 4.78
C TYR A 123 -9.17 1.43 4.35
N SER A 124 -9.22 0.42 5.23
CA SER A 124 -8.67 -0.91 4.95
C SER A 124 -9.35 -1.58 3.76
N GLN A 125 -10.68 -1.51 3.68
CA GLN A 125 -11.46 -2.04 2.55
C GLN A 125 -11.15 -1.31 1.24
N TRP A 126 -11.09 0.02 1.27
CA TRP A 126 -10.71 0.81 0.10
C TRP A 126 -9.29 0.46 -0.36
N ARG A 127 -8.33 0.35 0.57
CA ARG A 127 -6.94 -0.01 0.29
C ARG A 127 -6.86 -1.38 -0.40
N SER A 128 -7.55 -2.40 0.12
CA SER A 128 -7.60 -3.73 -0.50
C SER A 128 -8.23 -3.68 -1.89
N SER A 129 -9.37 -2.99 -2.04
CA SER A 129 -10.03 -2.85 -3.34
C SER A 129 -9.16 -2.12 -4.37
N LEU A 130 -8.34 -1.15 -3.95
CA LEU A 130 -7.40 -0.46 -4.83
C LEU A 130 -6.31 -1.41 -5.33
N VAL A 131 -5.74 -2.24 -4.45
CA VAL A 131 -4.74 -3.25 -4.84
C VAL A 131 -5.36 -4.27 -5.78
N GLU A 132 -6.52 -4.83 -5.45
CA GLU A 132 -7.24 -5.79 -6.31
C GLU A 132 -7.54 -5.23 -7.70
N LYS A 133 -7.87 -3.93 -7.80
CA LYS A 133 -8.11 -3.28 -9.09
C LYS A 133 -6.85 -3.07 -9.89
N LEU A 134 -5.69 -2.88 -9.26
CA LEU A 134 -4.44 -2.56 -9.94
C LEU A 134 -3.61 -3.80 -10.27
N ASP A 135 -3.67 -4.79 -9.41
CA ASP A 135 -2.89 -6.02 -9.54
C ASP A 135 -3.35 -6.84 -10.75
N GLY A 136 -2.40 -7.31 -11.55
CA GLY A 136 -2.67 -8.12 -12.73
C GLY A 136 -3.17 -7.35 -13.96
N ILE A 137 -3.22 -6.01 -13.92
CA ILE A 137 -3.56 -5.22 -15.11
C ILE A 137 -2.47 -5.34 -16.18
N ASP A 138 -2.90 -5.61 -17.42
CA ASP A 138 -2.05 -5.54 -18.59
C ASP A 138 -2.11 -4.12 -19.22
N LEU A 139 -0.97 -3.44 -19.26
CA LEU A 139 -0.78 -2.11 -19.86
C LEU A 139 -0.17 -2.25 -21.26
N ASN A 140 -0.84 -1.70 -22.27
CA ASN A 140 -0.32 -1.67 -23.65
C ASN A 140 0.35 -0.32 -23.97
N LEU A 141 1.65 -0.36 -24.27
CA LEU A 141 2.45 0.82 -24.62
C LEU A 141 3.10 0.62 -25.99
N LYS A 142 2.58 1.30 -27.02
CA LYS A 142 3.09 1.23 -28.41
C LYS A 142 3.26 -0.22 -28.92
N GLY A 143 2.35 -1.12 -28.57
CA GLY A 143 2.39 -2.52 -29.00
C GLY A 143 3.23 -3.43 -28.10
N VAL A 144 3.76 -2.92 -26.99
CA VAL A 144 4.40 -3.72 -25.94
C VAL A 144 3.43 -3.90 -24.79
N MET A 145 3.18 -5.14 -24.37
CA MET A 145 2.31 -5.42 -23.25
C MET A 145 3.11 -5.69 -21.96
N TYR A 146 2.79 -4.93 -20.92
CA TYR A 146 3.35 -5.09 -19.58
C TYR A 146 2.27 -5.56 -18.62
N ARG A 147 2.58 -6.54 -17.78
CA ARG A 147 1.73 -6.91 -16.65
C ARG A 147 2.22 -6.20 -15.40
N MET A 148 1.33 -5.49 -14.72
CA MET A 148 1.62 -4.82 -13.47
C MET A 148 1.25 -5.71 -12.29
N SER A 149 2.14 -5.84 -11.31
CA SER A 149 1.81 -6.35 -9.98
C SER A 149 1.94 -5.25 -8.94
N VAL A 150 1.11 -5.31 -7.90
CA VAL A 150 1.03 -4.28 -6.86
C VAL A 150 1.12 -4.88 -5.47
N GLU A 151 2.00 -4.31 -4.65
CA GLU A 151 2.21 -4.75 -3.27
C GLU A 151 2.14 -3.56 -2.31
N ILE A 152 1.57 -3.81 -1.13
CA ILE A 152 1.65 -2.87 0.01
C ILE A 152 2.92 -3.23 0.79
N PRO A 153 3.84 -2.30 1.03
CA PRO A 153 5.02 -2.59 1.82
C PRO A 153 4.61 -2.95 3.24
N ALA A 154 5.33 -3.90 3.86
CA ALA A 154 5.02 -4.36 5.23
C ALA A 154 4.95 -3.22 6.27
N SER A 155 5.69 -2.12 6.06
CA SER A 155 5.64 -0.93 6.91
C SER A 155 4.28 -0.23 6.91
N ASP A 156 3.51 -0.38 5.83
CA ASP A 156 2.22 0.27 5.63
C ASP A 156 1.04 -0.66 5.98
N ASP A 157 1.32 -1.88 6.46
CA ASP A 157 0.32 -2.83 6.97
C ASP A 157 0.51 -3.11 8.46
N PHE A 158 0.12 -2.13 9.28
CA PHE A 158 0.22 -2.21 10.75
C PHE A 158 -0.50 -3.44 11.31
N THR A 159 -1.62 -3.85 10.73
CA THR A 159 -2.40 -5.00 11.24
C THR A 159 -1.64 -6.31 11.01
N ALA A 160 -1.11 -6.51 9.79
CA ALA A 160 -0.31 -7.69 9.48
C ALA A 160 0.99 -7.69 10.30
N MET A 161 1.65 -6.54 10.43
CA MET A 161 2.84 -6.39 11.27
C MET A 161 2.53 -6.66 12.74
N LYS A 162 1.47 -6.08 13.31
CA LYS A 162 1.08 -6.32 14.70
C LYS A 162 0.84 -7.82 14.94
N LYS A 163 0.11 -8.48 14.03
CA LYS A 163 -0.15 -9.91 14.12
C LYS A 163 1.15 -10.73 14.06
N SER A 164 2.07 -10.42 13.14
CA SER A 164 3.33 -11.16 13.05
C SER A 164 4.19 -11.02 14.31
N TRP A 165 4.15 -9.85 14.96
CA TRP A 165 4.80 -9.62 16.25
C TRP A 165 4.11 -10.38 17.40
N GLU A 166 2.78 -10.40 17.45
CA GLU A 166 2.02 -11.18 18.44
C GLU A 166 2.28 -12.69 18.29
N ASP A 167 2.27 -13.20 17.06
CA ASP A 167 2.53 -14.61 16.75
C ASP A 167 3.98 -15.00 17.13
N PHE A 168 4.96 -14.14 16.83
CA PHE A 168 6.35 -14.34 17.20
C PHE A 168 6.54 -14.48 18.71
N TYR A 169 6.02 -13.53 19.50
CA TYR A 169 6.16 -13.56 20.95
C TYR A 169 5.36 -14.69 21.61
N ALA A 170 4.18 -15.03 21.09
CA ALA A 170 3.47 -16.21 21.54
C ALA A 170 4.35 -17.45 21.37
N SER A 171 4.99 -17.61 20.20
CA SER A 171 5.87 -18.75 19.92
C SER A 171 7.12 -18.80 20.83
N GLU A 172 7.74 -17.66 21.14
CA GLU A 172 8.87 -17.59 22.08
C GLU A 172 8.45 -17.96 23.50
N LEU A 173 7.29 -17.46 23.97
CA LEU A 173 6.75 -17.81 25.29
C LEU A 173 6.41 -19.29 25.40
N PHE A 174 5.83 -19.88 24.35
CA PHE A 174 5.58 -21.32 24.29
C PHE A 174 6.89 -22.13 24.30
N SER A 175 7.91 -21.70 23.56
CA SER A 175 9.22 -22.36 23.55
C SER A 175 9.92 -22.30 24.92
N ALA A 176 9.87 -21.14 25.59
CA ALA A 176 10.44 -20.95 26.92
C ALA A 176 9.74 -21.79 28.00
N SER A 177 8.40 -21.88 27.96
CA SER A 177 7.64 -22.70 28.93
C SER A 177 7.90 -24.19 28.75
N MET A 178 8.05 -24.66 27.51
CA MET A 178 8.36 -26.04 27.19
C MET A 178 9.79 -26.42 27.61
N GLY A 179 10.74 -25.48 27.49
CA GLY A 179 12.10 -25.63 27.99
C GLY A 179 12.18 -25.81 29.51
N TRP A 180 11.40 -25.02 30.27
CA TRP A 180 11.29 -25.18 31.73
C TRP A 180 10.63 -26.50 32.14
N PHE A 181 9.59 -26.91 31.41
CA PHE A 181 8.90 -28.17 31.68
C PHE A 181 9.82 -29.38 31.47
N LEU A 182 10.62 -29.37 30.40
CA LEU A 182 11.64 -30.40 30.16
C LEU A 182 12.76 -30.35 31.19
N TYR A 183 13.23 -29.16 31.59
CA TYR A 183 14.26 -29.03 32.63
C TYR A 183 13.78 -29.60 33.96
N TRP A 184 12.50 -29.40 34.32
CA TRP A 184 11.90 -29.96 35.53
C TRP A 184 11.74 -31.49 35.47
N LEU A 185 11.41 -32.05 34.30
CA LEU A 185 11.31 -33.50 34.08
C LEU A 185 12.65 -34.25 34.13
N PHE A 186 13.77 -33.56 33.92
CA PHE A 186 15.11 -34.15 33.95
C PHE A 186 15.89 -33.89 35.26
N LEU A 187 15.34 -33.09 36.19
CA LEU A 187 15.94 -32.75 37.48
C LEU A 187 15.23 -33.37 38.70
N VAL A 188 14.23 -34.23 38.46
CA VAL A 188 13.58 -35.12 39.45
C VAL A 188 13.94 -36.56 39.11
#